data_AF-A0A7S2CPN7-F1
#
_entry.id   AF-A0A7S2CPN7-F1
#
_cell.length_a   1.000
_cell.length_b   1.000
_cell.length_c   1.000
_cell.angle_alpha   90.00
_cell.angle_beta   90.00
_cell.angle_gamma   90.00
#
_symmetry.space_group_name_H-M   'P 1'
#
loop_
_entity.id
_entity.type
_entity.pdbx_description
1 polymer ?
#
loop_
_entity_poly.entity_id
_entity_poly.type
_entity_poly.pdbx_seq_one_letter_code
_entity_poly.pdbx_strand_id
1 'polypeptide(L)'
;KISQLEAKNLELRLRLKVGKEAESQVRTDQSKKIDEMVANLSSEKELSRIIDEYKEKYSDYGRDRRSALDWHVSQIKRLLLPTTTTQFSLWILDQPDEFYDVDMDKCFPARPGSGISSPRSSNEAGEGSAMQAK
;
A
#
# COMPACT_ATOMS: atom_id res chain seq x y z
N LYS A 1 3.25 -25.26 8.23
CA LYS A 1 2.94 -24.02 7.48
C LYS A 1 4.09 -22.99 7.55
N ILE A 2 4.60 -22.66 8.74
CA ILE A 2 5.73 -21.70 8.92
C ILE A 2 7.02 -22.18 8.22
N SER A 3 7.46 -23.42 8.47
CA SER A 3 8.66 -23.99 7.82
C SER A 3 8.60 -23.99 6.28
N GLN A 4 7.43 -24.20 5.68
CA GLN A 4 7.25 -24.12 4.22
C GLN A 4 7.36 -22.68 3.71
N LEU A 5 6.92 -21.69 4.49
CA LEU A 5 7.06 -20.28 4.13
C LEU A 5 8.51 -19.82 4.25
N GLU A 6 9.23 -20.27 5.28
CA GLU A 6 10.66 -19.99 5.46
C GLU A 6 11.50 -20.55 4.31
N ALA A 7 11.25 -21.80 3.90
CA ALA A 7 11.92 -22.41 2.76
C ALA A 7 11.68 -21.64 1.45
N LYS A 8 10.43 -21.25 1.17
CA LYS A 8 10.10 -20.41 0.00
C LYS A 8 10.72 -19.02 0.09
N ASN A 9 10.78 -18.41 1.28
CA ASN A 9 11.40 -17.11 1.46
C ASN A 9 12.91 -17.17 1.18
N LEU A 10 13.58 -18.22 1.66
CA LEU A 10 14.99 -18.47 1.37
C LEU A 10 15.22 -18.67 -0.12
N GLU A 11 14.40 -19.48 -0.79
CA GLU A 11 14.48 -19.71 -2.23
C GLU A 11 14.32 -18.40 -3.03
N LEU A 12 13.32 -17.59 -2.69
CA LEU A 12 13.10 -16.30 -3.34
C LEU A 12 14.29 -15.36 -3.13
N ARG A 13 14.84 -15.29 -1.92
CA ARG A 13 16.03 -14.46 -1.63
C ARG A 13 17.24 -14.91 -2.44
N LEU A 14 17.45 -16.22 -2.58
CA LEU A 14 18.54 -16.75 -3.40
C LEU A 14 18.34 -16.41 -4.87
N ARG A 15 17.13 -16.60 -5.42
CA ARG A 15 16.80 -16.21 -6.80
C ARG A 15 17.01 -14.72 -7.05
N LEU A 16 16.58 -13.88 -6.11
CA LEU A 16 16.80 -12.43 -6.20
C LEU A 16 18.29 -12.05 -6.13
N LYS A 17 19.07 -12.73 -5.29
CA LYS A 17 20.51 -12.51 -5.19
C LYS A 17 21.21 -12.89 -6.51
N VAL A 18 20.88 -14.05 -7.06
CA VAL A 18 21.37 -14.49 -8.37
C VAL A 18 20.96 -13.51 -9.47
N GLY A 19 19.72 -13.01 -9.44
CA GLY A 19 19.25 -12.00 -10.39
C GLY A 19 20.06 -10.70 -10.32
N LYS A 20 20.29 -10.17 -9.12
CA LYS A 20 21.11 -8.96 -8.92
C LYS A 20 22.55 -9.14 -9.37
N GLU A 21 23.14 -10.30 -9.09
CA GLU A 21 24.50 -10.62 -9.50
C GLU A 21 24.60 -10.77 -11.02
N ALA A 22 23.63 -11.43 -11.65
CA ALA A 22 23.53 -11.52 -13.10
C ALA A 22 23.37 -10.15 -13.76
N GLU A 23 22.51 -9.28 -13.23
CA GLU A 23 22.33 -7.91 -13.73
C GLU A 23 23.62 -7.08 -13.60
N SER A 24 24.31 -7.19 -12.46
CA SER A 24 25.60 -6.53 -12.24
C SER A 24 26.66 -7.04 -13.22
N GLN A 25 26.70 -8.34 -13.48
CA GLN A 25 27.64 -8.94 -14.43
C GLN A 25 27.35 -8.48 -15.87
N VAL A 26 26.08 -8.43 -16.27
CA VAL A 26 25.69 -7.90 -17.58
C VAL A 26 26.14 -6.44 -17.75
N ARG A 27 26.03 -5.62 -16.70
CA ARG A 27 26.47 -4.22 -16.73
C ARG A 27 28.00 -4.11 -16.90
N THR A 28 28.77 -4.93 -16.20
CA THR A 28 30.23 -4.91 -16.31
C THR A 28 30.69 -5.42 -17.68
N ASP A 29 30.05 -6.45 -18.21
CA ASP A 29 30.36 -6.99 -19.54
C ASP A 29 30.02 -5.99 -20.66
N GLN A 30 28.90 -5.26 -20.54
CA GLN A 30 28.58 -4.17 -21.48
C GLN A 30 29.58 -3.01 -21.40
N SER A 31 30.10 -2.68 -20.22
CA SER A 31 31.16 -1.67 -20.07
C SER A 31 32.45 -2.11 -20.76
N LYS A 32 32.89 -3.36 -20.54
CA LYS A 32 34.09 -3.91 -21.19
C LYS A 32 33.98 -3.89 -22.71
N LYS A 33 32.79 -4.21 -23.24
CA LYS A 33 32.53 -4.14 -24.69
C LYS A 33 32.72 -2.72 -25.24
N ILE A 34 32.30 -1.69 -24.49
CA ILE A 34 32.55 -0.29 -24.87
C ILE A 34 34.05 -0.02 -24.89
N ASP A 35 34.78 -0.43 -23.85
CA ASP A 35 36.24 -0.25 -23.75
C ASP A 35 36.99 -0.92 -24.92
N GLU A 36 36.59 -2.14 -25.30
CA GLU A 36 37.14 -2.87 -26.46
C GLU A 36 36.87 -2.13 -27.78
N MET A 37 35.67 -1.58 -27.97
CA MET A 37 35.33 -0.82 -29.18
C MET A 37 36.12 0.48 -29.28
N VAL A 38 36.38 1.14 -28.14
CA VAL A 38 37.26 2.32 -28.08
C VAL A 38 38.69 1.93 -28.45
N ALA A 39 39.21 0.82 -27.91
CA ALA A 39 40.56 0.35 -28.19
C ALA A 39 40.77 -0.03 -29.67
N ASN A 40 39.75 -0.59 -30.31
CA ASN A 40 39.80 -1.04 -31.70
C ASN A 40 39.48 0.05 -32.74
N LEU A 41 39.33 1.32 -32.33
CA LEU A 41 38.94 2.45 -33.21
C LEU A 41 37.72 2.11 -34.07
N SER A 42 36.70 1.51 -33.44
CA SER A 42 35.44 1.19 -34.11
C SER A 42 34.80 2.46 -34.67
N SER A 43 33.93 2.31 -35.69
CA SER A 43 33.20 3.44 -36.27
C SER A 43 32.52 4.27 -35.18
N GLU A 44 32.81 5.57 -35.16
CA GLU A 44 32.30 6.53 -34.16
C GLU A 44 30.78 6.48 -34.01
N LYS A 45 30.06 6.24 -35.11
CA LYS A 45 28.59 6.12 -35.13
C LYS A 45 28.08 4.91 -34.36
N GLU A 46 28.80 3.80 -34.39
CA GLU A 46 28.39 2.58 -33.68
C GLU A 46 28.73 2.70 -32.19
N LEU A 47 29.88 3.30 -31.89
CA LEU A 47 30.28 3.60 -30.52
C LEU A 47 29.30 4.57 -29.84
N SER A 48 28.91 5.65 -30.53
CA SER A 48 27.94 6.62 -30.00
C SER A 48 26.60 5.96 -29.69
N ARG A 49 26.11 5.10 -30.60
CA ARG A 49 24.86 4.38 -30.42
C ARG A 49 24.90 3.48 -29.18
N ILE A 50 25.97 2.71 -28.99
CA ILE A 50 26.07 1.78 -27.85
C ILE A 50 26.23 2.56 -26.53
N ILE A 51 26.94 3.69 -26.54
CA ILE A 51 27.02 4.58 -25.37
C ILE A 51 25.63 5.14 -25.02
N ASP A 52 24.84 5.57 -26.01
CA ASP A 52 23.49 6.06 -25.79
C ASP A 52 22.58 4.97 -25.21
N GLU A 53 22.64 3.74 -25.75
CA GLU A 53 21.90 2.59 -25.22
C GLU A 53 22.33 2.26 -23.77
N TYR A 54 23.64 2.27 -23.49
CA TYR A 54 24.17 2.02 -22.13
C TYR A 54 23.72 3.12 -21.14
N LYS A 55 23.77 4.38 -21.57
CA LYS A 55 23.32 5.52 -20.78
C LYS A 55 21.82 5.44 -20.50
N GLU A 56 21.00 5.10 -21.49
CA GLU A 56 19.55 5.02 -21.29
C GLU A 56 19.18 3.92 -20.28
N LYS A 57 19.93 2.81 -20.29
CA LYS A 57 19.67 1.65 -19.43
C LYS A 57 20.20 1.80 -18.00
N TYR A 58 21.37 2.43 -17.83
CA TYR A 58 22.05 2.49 -16.52
C TYR A 58 22.25 3.88 -15.94
N SER A 59 21.92 4.96 -16.67
CA SER A 59 22.00 6.28 -16.07
C SER A 59 20.90 6.48 -15.03
N ASP A 60 21.21 7.30 -14.03
CA ASP A 60 20.27 7.64 -12.95
C ASP A 60 18.98 8.31 -13.45
N TYR A 61 19.00 8.84 -14.68
CA TYR A 61 17.88 9.52 -15.34
C TYR A 61 17.40 8.79 -16.60
N GLY A 62 17.67 7.49 -16.74
CA GLY A 62 17.17 6.67 -17.85
C GLY A 62 15.63 6.61 -17.89
N ARG A 63 15.05 6.32 -19.06
CA ARG A 63 13.60 6.21 -19.29
C ARG A 63 12.92 5.26 -18.33
N ASP A 64 13.49 4.10 -18.08
CA ASP A 64 12.88 3.09 -17.21
C ASP A 64 12.80 3.59 -15.77
N ARG A 65 13.86 4.23 -15.29
CA ARG A 65 13.91 4.80 -13.93
C ARG A 65 12.97 5.98 -13.77
N ARG A 66 12.88 6.86 -14.77
CA ARG A 66 11.89 7.95 -14.82
C ARG A 66 10.46 7.41 -14.78
N SER A 67 10.16 6.41 -15.60
CA SER A 67 8.83 5.78 -15.65
C SER A 67 8.46 5.12 -14.32
N ALA A 68 9.42 4.45 -13.67
CA ALA A 68 9.21 3.87 -12.35
C ALA A 68 8.96 4.94 -11.28
N LEU A 69 9.73 6.04 -11.29
CA LEU A 69 9.52 7.17 -10.39
C LEU A 69 8.14 7.80 -10.58
N ASP A 70 7.73 8.05 -11.83
CA ASP A 70 6.41 8.59 -12.13
C ASP A 70 5.29 7.68 -11.61
N TRP A 71 5.45 6.36 -11.78
CA TRP A 71 4.51 5.39 -11.24
C TRP A 71 4.44 5.46 -9.71
N HIS A 72 5.58 5.45 -9.02
CA HIS A 72 5.62 5.52 -7.55
C HIS A 72 5.03 6.83 -7.03
N VAL A 73 5.35 7.96 -7.66
CA VAL A 73 4.77 9.27 -7.32
C VAL A 73 3.26 9.25 -7.51
N SER A 74 2.76 8.65 -8.60
CA SER A 74 1.32 8.48 -8.81
C SER A 74 0.67 7.64 -7.72
N GLN A 75 1.33 6.58 -7.23
CA GLN A 75 0.79 5.77 -6.13
C GLN A 75 0.76 6.55 -4.81
N ILE A 76 1.78 7.34 -4.51
CA ILE A 76 1.81 8.19 -3.33
C ILE A 76 0.68 9.21 -3.38
N LYS A 77 0.49 9.88 -4.53
CA LYS A 77 -0.64 10.81 -4.74
C LYS A 77 -1.98 10.13 -4.48
N ARG A 78 -2.16 8.90 -4.97
CA ARG A 78 -3.38 8.12 -4.73
C ARG A 78 -3.60 7.79 -3.25
N LEU A 79 -2.55 7.48 -2.50
CA LEU A 79 -2.64 7.19 -1.06
C LEU A 79 -2.89 8.44 -0.22
N LEU A 80 -2.44 9.61 -0.68
CA LEU A 80 -2.66 10.88 -0.02
C LEU A 80 -4.11 11.37 -0.17
N LEU A 81 -4.78 10.98 -1.25
CA LEU A 81 -6.20 11.30 -1.44
C LEU A 81 -7.07 10.42 -0.54
N PRO A 82 -8.05 10.99 0.18
CA PRO A 82 -8.96 10.19 0.99
C PRO A 82 -9.70 9.21 0.08
N THR A 83 -9.59 7.93 0.42
CA THR A 83 -10.26 6.86 -0.33
C THR A 83 -11.78 7.03 -0.27
N THR A 84 -12.54 6.41 -1.18
CA THR A 84 -14.01 6.46 -1.14
C THR A 84 -14.57 6.02 0.21
N THR A 85 -13.97 5.00 0.84
CA THR A 85 -14.32 4.57 2.19
C THR A 85 -14.03 5.65 3.21
N THR A 86 -12.86 6.28 3.15
CA THR A 86 -12.51 7.40 4.03
C THR A 86 -13.47 8.59 3.86
N GLN A 87 -13.78 8.95 2.62
CA GLN A 87 -14.74 10.02 2.30
C GLN A 87 -16.13 9.68 2.84
N PHE A 88 -16.60 8.45 2.66
CA PHE A 88 -17.88 8.00 3.17
C PHE A 88 -17.93 7.95 4.71
N SER A 89 -16.86 7.47 5.36
CA SER A 89 -16.75 7.50 6.83
C SER A 89 -16.75 8.91 7.38
N LEU A 90 -16.03 9.84 6.73
CA LEU A 90 -16.07 11.26 7.11
C LEU A 90 -17.47 11.84 6.90
N TRP A 91 -18.13 11.51 5.79
CA TRP A 91 -19.50 11.96 5.53
C TRP A 91 -20.49 11.43 6.58
N ILE A 92 -20.40 10.14 6.96
CA ILE A 92 -21.16 9.54 8.06
C ILE A 92 -20.96 10.36 9.33
N LEU A 93 -19.71 10.61 9.71
CA LEU A 93 -19.40 11.36 10.95
C LEU A 93 -19.88 12.82 10.92
N ASP A 94 -20.07 13.39 9.73
CA ASP A 94 -20.58 14.75 9.53
C ASP A 94 -22.11 14.83 9.53
N GLN A 95 -22.82 13.68 9.56
CA GLN A 95 -24.28 13.68 9.61
C GLN A 95 -24.80 14.10 10.99
N PRO A 96 -25.89 14.88 11.05
CA PRO A 96 -26.47 15.32 12.31
C PRO A 96 -27.10 14.14 13.06
N ASP A 97 -27.25 14.26 14.39
CA ASP A 97 -27.70 13.16 15.25
C ASP A 97 -29.07 12.58 14.83
N GLU A 98 -29.96 13.41 14.26
CA GLU A 98 -31.27 12.97 13.76
C GLU A 98 -31.17 11.96 12.60
N PHE A 99 -30.04 11.89 11.90
CA PHE A 99 -29.78 10.88 10.88
C PHE A 99 -29.67 9.47 11.48
N TYR A 100 -29.19 9.37 12.72
CA TYR A 100 -29.02 8.12 13.46
C TYR A 100 -30.24 7.74 14.30
N ASP A 101 -31.14 8.69 14.54
CA ASP A 101 -32.44 8.50 15.19
C ASP A 101 -33.46 7.80 14.26
N VAL A 102 -33.02 6.73 13.60
CA VAL A 102 -33.94 5.80 12.94
C VAL A 102 -34.56 4.95 14.04
N ASP A 103 -35.86 5.17 14.31
CA ASP A 103 -36.66 4.28 15.14
C ASP A 103 -36.53 2.84 14.60
N MET A 104 -35.65 2.04 15.21
CA MET A 104 -35.41 0.64 14.81
C MET A 104 -36.69 -0.20 14.89
N ASP A 105 -37.66 0.25 15.70
CA ASP A 105 -39.01 -0.32 15.84
C ASP A 105 -39.89 -0.09 14.60
N LYS A 106 -39.59 0.89 13.73
CA LYS A 106 -40.36 1.18 12.50
C LYS A 106 -39.83 0.46 11.27
N CYS A 107 -38.53 0.20 11.19
CA CYS A 107 -37.90 -0.45 10.03
C CYS A 107 -37.96 -1.98 10.07
N PHE A 108 -38.00 -2.58 11.27
CA PHE A 108 -38.21 -4.01 11.44
C PHE A 108 -39.46 -4.21 12.31
N PRO A 109 -40.68 -4.20 11.73
CA PRO A 109 -41.85 -4.58 12.50
C PRO A 109 -41.60 -5.97 13.08
N ALA A 110 -41.62 -6.08 14.41
CA ALA A 110 -41.43 -7.32 15.12
C ALA A 110 -42.32 -8.40 14.47
N ARG A 111 -41.72 -9.48 13.95
CA ARG A 111 -42.51 -10.62 13.50
C ARG A 111 -43.33 -11.09 14.71
N PRO A 112 -44.65 -11.23 14.60
CA PRO A 112 -45.47 -11.67 15.71
C PRO A 112 -45.03 -13.11 16.07
N GLY A 113 -44.37 -13.27 17.22
CA GLY A 113 -44.01 -14.59 17.76
C GLY A 113 -42.58 -14.77 18.30
N SER A 114 -41.64 -13.84 18.14
CA SER A 114 -40.30 -13.99 18.75
C SER A 114 -40.24 -13.33 20.13
N GLY A 115 -40.52 -14.11 21.17
CA GLY A 115 -40.36 -13.72 22.58
C GLY A 115 -38.89 -13.65 23.01
N ILE A 116 -38.09 -12.81 22.35
CA ILE A 116 -36.75 -12.46 22.83
C ILE A 116 -36.85 -11.08 23.47
N SER A 117 -36.90 -11.04 24.79
CA SER A 117 -36.79 -9.82 25.57
C SER A 117 -35.43 -9.16 25.32
N SER A 118 -35.46 -7.88 24.96
CA SER A 118 -34.27 -7.05 24.79
C SER A 118 -33.54 -6.88 26.13
N PRO A 119 -32.20 -7.08 26.22
CA PRO A 119 -31.46 -6.91 27.46
C PRO A 119 -31.09 -5.43 27.61
N ARG A 120 -32.05 -4.60 28.05
CA ARG A 120 -31.72 -3.29 28.59
C ARG A 120 -32.62 -2.95 29.78
N SER A 121 -32.44 -3.69 30.86
CA SER A 121 -32.90 -3.28 32.19
C SER A 121 -31.83 -2.39 32.84
N SER A 122 -32.17 -1.11 32.94
CA SER A 122 -32.00 -0.26 34.13
C SER A 122 -30.69 -0.35 34.92
N ASN A 123 -29.80 0.64 34.75
CA ASN A 123 -28.93 1.10 35.84
C ASN A 123 -29.62 2.23 36.60
N GLU A 124 -30.25 1.82 37.69
CA GLU A 124 -30.21 2.41 39.05
C GLU A 124 -30.19 3.93 39.19
N ALA A 125 -31.36 4.48 39.52
CA ALA A 125 -31.49 5.66 40.36
C ALA A 125 -31.74 5.21 41.80
N GLY A 126 -30.84 5.57 42.73
CA GLY A 126 -31.16 5.64 44.16
C GLY A 126 -30.09 5.07 45.09
N GLU A 127 -29.22 5.92 45.61
CA GLU A 127 -28.62 5.72 46.93
C GLU A 127 -28.53 7.05 47.71
N GLY A 128 -28.97 7.02 48.97
CA GLY A 128 -28.21 7.65 50.05
C GLY A 128 -28.64 9.01 50.59
N SER A 129 -29.78 9.07 51.29
CA SER A 129 -30.03 10.10 52.30
C SER A 129 -29.02 9.98 53.46
N ALA A 130 -28.12 10.95 53.63
CA ALA A 130 -27.22 11.05 54.79
C ALA A 130 -27.51 12.28 55.65
N MET A 131 -28.01 11.98 56.84
CA MET A 131 -27.94 12.64 58.16
C MET A 131 -27.65 14.15 58.32
N GLN A 132 -28.52 14.75 59.13
CA GLN A 132 -28.46 16.07 59.74
C GLN A 132 -27.23 16.25 60.64
N ALA A 133 -26.65 17.46 60.57
CA ALA A 133 -25.70 18.00 61.53
C ALA A 133 -26.45 18.66 62.71
N LYS A 134 -26.06 18.31 63.93
CA LYS A 134 -25.98 19.18 65.11
C LYS A 134 -24.97 18.60 66.10
#